data_AF-A0A9E5AXT1-F1
#
_entry.id   AF-A0A9E5AXT1-F1
#
_cell.length_a   1.000
_cell.length_b   1.000
_cell.length_c   1.000
_cell.angle_alpha   90.00
_cell.angle_beta   90.00
_cell.angle_gamma   90.00
#
_symmetry.space_group_name_H-M   'P 1'
#
loop_
_entity.id
_entity.type
_entity.pdbx_description
1 polymer ?
#
loop_
_entity_poly.entity_id
_entity_poly.type
_entity_poly.pdbx_seq_one_letter_code
_entity_poly.pdbx_strand_id
1 'polypeptide(L)'
;GKAKDKAHQTKCVNNFKQILLANHTYTADNNDYMPSSNWVKDSWGWLYNGPAYDITGGKIYPFVAGATNLYRCTVDVLFSARVAAGWHGISSFCYNGAVNNYGVPGPTGGPYAATMMETDMDPMAYLMWEQDPGNAFFFNDGGNFPTEGIGTKHGIGALVGAVAGHATWIKKTDWDALVADPNKNEVWARKTANGR
;
A
#
# COMPACT_ATOMS: atom_id res chain seq x y z
N GLY A 1 6.36 -25.14 7.85
CA GLY A 1 7.59 -25.96 7.90
C GLY A 1 8.65 -25.14 7.20
N LYS A 2 9.82 -24.91 7.82
CA LYS A 2 10.69 -23.75 7.50
C LYS A 2 10.93 -23.52 6.00
N ALA A 3 11.14 -24.58 5.22
CA ALA A 3 11.31 -24.49 3.76
C ALA A 3 10.05 -23.98 3.02
N LYS A 4 8.87 -24.50 3.37
CA LYS A 4 7.58 -24.05 2.82
C LYS A 4 7.31 -22.58 3.15
N ASP A 5 7.62 -22.17 4.38
CA ASP A 5 7.40 -20.79 4.83
C ASP A 5 8.32 -19.82 4.08
N LYS A 6 9.57 -20.23 3.81
CA LYS A 6 10.50 -19.48 2.95
C LYS A 6 10.07 -19.40 1.49
N ALA A 7 9.47 -20.46 0.95
CA ALA A 7 8.90 -20.43 -0.40
C ALA A 7 7.73 -19.43 -0.50
N HIS A 8 6.85 -19.41 0.50
CA HIS A 8 5.76 -18.43 0.58
C HIS A 8 6.31 -16.99 0.67
N GLN A 9 7.31 -16.73 1.52
CA GLN A 9 7.96 -15.41 1.61
C GLN A 9 8.54 -14.98 0.25
N THR A 10 9.25 -15.87 -0.45
CA THR A 10 9.84 -15.58 -1.76
C THR A 10 8.79 -15.22 -2.80
N LYS A 11 7.66 -15.95 -2.82
CA LYS A 11 6.55 -15.66 -3.73
C LYS A 11 5.90 -14.32 -3.42
N CYS A 12 5.72 -13.97 -2.15
CA CYS A 12 5.13 -12.68 -1.76
C CYS A 12 6.07 -11.53 -2.12
N VAL A 13 7.38 -11.68 -1.89
CA VAL A 13 8.40 -10.70 -2.35
C VAL A 13 8.32 -10.50 -3.87
N ASN A 14 8.23 -11.58 -4.65
CA ASN A 14 8.16 -11.49 -6.11
C ASN A 14 6.88 -10.77 -6.58
N ASN A 15 5.74 -11.17 -6.03
CA ASN A 15 4.45 -10.53 -6.31
C ASN A 15 4.49 -9.03 -6.01
N PHE A 16 5.01 -8.69 -4.84
CA PHE A 16 5.09 -7.32 -4.37
C PHE A 16 6.07 -6.46 -5.20
N LYS A 17 7.21 -7.01 -5.60
CA LYS A 17 8.14 -6.33 -6.52
C LYS A 17 7.52 -6.06 -7.90
N GLN A 18 6.71 -6.98 -8.41
CA GLN A 18 5.99 -6.75 -9.67
C GLN A 18 4.94 -5.65 -9.54
N ILE A 19 4.27 -5.54 -8.39
CA ILE A 19 3.35 -4.42 -8.10
C ILE A 19 4.11 -3.10 -8.02
N LEU A 20 5.24 -3.05 -7.31
CA LEU A 20 6.07 -1.85 -7.25
C LEU A 20 6.58 -1.44 -8.64
N LEU A 21 7.00 -2.41 -9.46
CA LEU A 21 7.40 -2.13 -10.84
C LEU A 21 6.23 -1.58 -11.67
N ALA A 22 5.03 -2.18 -11.54
CA ALA A 22 3.84 -1.70 -12.23
C ALA A 22 3.45 -0.27 -11.79
N ASN A 23 3.64 0.07 -10.51
CA ASN A 23 3.50 1.42 -10.01
C ASN A 23 4.46 2.38 -10.71
N HIS A 24 5.75 2.03 -10.80
CA HIS A 24 6.75 2.83 -11.50
C HIS A 24 6.41 3.07 -12.97
N THR A 25 5.96 2.04 -13.68
CA THR A 25 5.54 2.18 -15.07
C THR A 25 4.32 3.10 -15.20
N TYR A 26 3.32 2.96 -14.32
CA TYR A 26 2.18 3.88 -14.29
C TYR A 26 2.62 5.33 -14.07
N THR A 27 3.50 5.54 -13.09
CA THR A 27 3.98 6.87 -12.71
C THR A 27 4.71 7.54 -13.87
N ALA A 28 5.60 6.81 -14.56
CA ALA A 28 6.32 7.30 -15.74
C ALA A 28 5.35 7.70 -16.87
N ASP A 29 4.28 6.93 -17.08
CA ASP A 29 3.26 7.22 -18.10
C ASP A 29 2.25 8.31 -17.67
N ASN A 30 2.33 8.79 -16.43
CA ASN A 30 1.37 9.72 -15.83
C ASN A 30 2.03 11.02 -15.34
N ASN A 31 3.03 11.52 -16.08
CA ASN A 31 3.76 12.77 -15.76
C ASN A 31 4.35 12.77 -14.34
N ASP A 32 4.97 11.67 -13.93
CA ASP A 32 5.56 11.44 -12.59
C ASP A 32 4.56 11.44 -11.43
N TYR A 33 3.25 11.53 -11.69
CA TYR A 33 2.22 11.40 -10.66
C TYR A 33 1.92 9.95 -10.35
N MET A 34 2.10 9.56 -9.09
CA MET A 34 1.72 8.25 -8.59
C MET A 34 0.19 8.04 -8.62
N PRO A 35 -0.29 6.78 -8.65
CA PRO A 35 -1.71 6.51 -8.54
C PRO A 35 -2.20 6.90 -7.15
N SER A 36 -3.50 7.23 -7.03
CA SER A 36 -4.08 7.43 -5.71
C SER A 36 -3.96 6.16 -4.89
N SER A 37 -3.73 6.30 -3.59
CA SER A 37 -3.74 5.21 -2.63
C SER A 37 -5.10 4.53 -2.47
N ASN A 38 -6.14 5.00 -3.19
CA ASN A 38 -7.54 4.73 -2.92
C ASN A 38 -8.04 5.30 -1.58
N TRP A 39 -7.47 6.42 -1.10
CA TRP A 39 -7.96 7.09 0.10
C TRP A 39 -9.45 7.40 -0.04
N VAL A 40 -10.27 6.78 0.79
CA VAL A 40 -11.73 6.67 0.64
C VAL A 40 -12.17 5.70 -0.47
N LYS A 41 -13.11 4.83 -0.09
CA LYS A 41 -13.71 3.75 -0.89
C LYS A 41 -14.13 4.14 -2.32
N ASP A 42 -14.62 5.35 -2.53
CA ASP A 42 -15.21 5.74 -3.83
C ASP A 42 -14.18 6.30 -4.82
N SER A 43 -12.90 6.36 -4.44
CA SER A 43 -11.84 6.92 -5.28
C SER A 43 -11.33 5.93 -6.34
N TRP A 44 -10.81 6.50 -7.45
CA TRP A 44 -10.05 5.74 -8.44
C TRP A 44 -8.55 5.81 -8.12
N GLY A 45 -7.97 4.66 -7.77
CA GLY A 45 -6.61 4.55 -7.30
C GLY A 45 -5.92 3.30 -7.81
N TRP A 46 -4.83 2.94 -7.15
CA TRP A 46 -3.97 1.82 -7.53
C TRP A 46 -4.75 0.49 -7.62
N LEU A 47 -5.65 0.24 -6.67
CA LEU A 47 -6.27 -1.06 -6.45
C LEU A 47 -7.59 -1.24 -7.19
N TYR A 48 -8.46 -0.24 -7.20
CA TYR A 48 -9.80 -0.31 -7.79
C TYR A 48 -10.31 1.07 -8.24
N ASN A 49 -11.47 1.07 -8.90
CA ASN A 49 -12.23 2.26 -9.28
C ASN A 49 -13.64 2.22 -8.67
N GLY A 50 -13.89 3.07 -7.66
CA GLY A 50 -15.17 3.18 -7.00
C GLY A 50 -15.52 2.04 -6.03
N PRO A 51 -16.76 2.01 -5.51
CA PRO A 51 -17.12 1.20 -4.33
C PRO A 51 -17.22 -0.31 -4.56
N ALA A 52 -17.08 -0.77 -5.79
CA ALA A 52 -17.28 -2.17 -6.15
C ALA A 52 -16.14 -3.09 -5.69
N TYR A 53 -14.99 -2.53 -5.28
CA TYR A 53 -13.76 -3.28 -5.01
C TYR A 53 -13.41 -4.24 -6.16
N ASP A 54 -13.51 -3.73 -7.39
CA ASP A 54 -13.09 -4.47 -8.59
C ASP A 54 -11.63 -4.14 -8.90
N ILE A 55 -10.77 -5.14 -8.75
CA ILE A 55 -9.34 -5.02 -8.99
C ILE A 55 -9.00 -4.69 -10.44
N THR A 56 -9.88 -5.06 -11.38
CA THR A 56 -9.66 -4.81 -12.81
C THR A 56 -9.80 -3.34 -13.18
N GLY A 57 -10.44 -2.55 -12.32
CA GLY A 57 -10.55 -1.09 -12.45
C GLY A 57 -9.36 -0.32 -11.88
N GLY A 58 -8.43 -0.96 -11.19
CA GLY A 58 -7.27 -0.30 -10.58
C GLY A 58 -6.31 0.31 -11.60
N LYS A 59 -5.73 1.47 -11.27
CA LYS A 59 -4.78 2.19 -12.15
C LYS A 59 -3.55 1.36 -12.53
N ILE A 60 -3.09 0.48 -11.64
CA ILE A 60 -1.92 -0.37 -11.90
C ILE A 60 -2.28 -1.73 -12.54
N TYR A 61 -3.56 -2.09 -12.63
CA TYR A 61 -4.02 -3.37 -13.18
C TYR A 61 -3.53 -3.63 -14.62
N PRO A 62 -3.55 -2.64 -15.55
CA PRO A 62 -3.00 -2.83 -16.89
C PRO A 62 -1.50 -3.14 -16.90
N PHE A 63 -0.76 -2.59 -15.93
CA PHE A 63 0.71 -2.67 -15.84
C PHE A 63 1.20 -3.99 -15.22
N VAL A 64 0.30 -4.78 -14.63
CA VAL A 64 0.57 -6.15 -14.19
C VAL A 64 0.07 -7.21 -15.19
N ALA A 65 -0.23 -6.81 -16.43
CA ALA A 65 -0.76 -7.69 -17.47
C ALA A 65 -2.02 -8.47 -17.03
N GLY A 66 -2.87 -7.86 -16.18
CA GLY A 66 -4.09 -8.48 -15.67
C GLY A 66 -3.89 -9.55 -14.58
N ALA A 67 -2.67 -9.73 -14.07
CA ALA A 67 -2.36 -10.74 -13.07
C ALA A 67 -2.89 -10.38 -11.66
N THR A 68 -4.15 -10.70 -11.38
CA THR A 68 -4.81 -10.41 -10.08
C THR A 68 -4.20 -11.16 -8.90
N ASN A 69 -3.53 -12.29 -9.14
CA ASN A 69 -2.86 -13.07 -8.11
C ASN A 69 -1.64 -12.36 -7.49
N LEU A 70 -1.12 -11.30 -8.12
CA LEU A 70 0.01 -10.54 -7.57
C LEU A 70 -0.39 -9.75 -6.33
N TYR A 71 -1.64 -9.28 -6.23
CA TYR A 71 -2.12 -8.47 -5.12
C TYR A 71 -2.30 -9.24 -3.81
N ARG A 72 -2.12 -10.57 -3.86
CA ARG A 72 -2.40 -11.46 -2.74
C ARG A 72 -1.12 -12.10 -2.21
N CYS A 73 -0.96 -12.00 -0.91
CA CYS A 73 -0.04 -12.82 -0.16
C CYS A 73 -0.61 -14.25 -0.07
N THR A 74 0.22 -15.25 -0.39
CA THR A 74 -0.25 -16.66 -0.46
C THR A 74 -0.60 -17.29 0.89
N VAL A 75 -0.23 -16.65 2.00
CA VAL A 75 -0.60 -17.08 3.36
C VAL A 75 -1.68 -16.19 3.98
N ASP A 76 -2.16 -15.19 3.24
CA ASP A 76 -3.33 -14.42 3.66
C ASP A 76 -4.60 -15.23 3.37
N VAL A 77 -5.29 -15.62 4.44
CA VAL A 77 -6.50 -16.47 4.37
C VAL A 77 -7.75 -15.73 4.82
N LEU A 78 -7.64 -14.44 5.13
CA LEU A 78 -8.71 -13.67 5.79
C LEU A 78 -9.59 -12.88 4.81
N PHE A 79 -9.42 -13.08 3.50
CA PHE A 79 -10.19 -12.39 2.47
C PHE A 79 -11.71 -12.55 2.66
N SER A 80 -12.21 -13.77 2.87
CA SER A 80 -13.65 -14.00 3.06
C SER A 80 -14.17 -13.34 4.34
N ALA A 81 -13.36 -13.32 5.41
CA ALA A 81 -13.72 -12.65 6.66
C ALA A 81 -13.81 -11.12 6.50
N ARG A 82 -12.89 -10.52 5.72
CA ARG A 82 -12.93 -9.09 5.38
C ARG A 82 -14.19 -8.73 4.59
N VAL A 83 -14.51 -9.54 3.57
CA VAL A 83 -15.72 -9.34 2.75
C VAL A 83 -16.98 -9.45 3.61
N ALA A 84 -17.05 -10.44 4.51
CA ALA A 84 -18.17 -10.58 5.45
C ALA A 84 -18.31 -9.38 6.40
N ALA A 85 -17.21 -8.70 6.71
CA ALA A 85 -17.19 -7.46 7.50
C ALA A 85 -17.47 -6.18 6.66
N GLY A 86 -17.72 -6.31 5.35
CA GLY A 86 -18.02 -5.18 4.46
C GLY A 86 -16.81 -4.51 3.82
N TRP A 87 -15.63 -5.11 3.96
CA TRP A 87 -14.34 -4.55 3.54
C TRP A 87 -13.76 -5.27 2.32
N HIS A 88 -12.73 -4.71 1.70
CA HIS A 88 -12.22 -5.26 0.45
C HIS A 88 -11.49 -6.61 0.64
N GLY A 89 -11.78 -7.56 -0.25
CA GLY A 89 -11.18 -8.89 -0.28
C GLY A 89 -10.17 -9.12 -1.40
N ILE A 90 -9.62 -8.06 -1.99
CA ILE A 90 -8.87 -8.15 -3.25
C ILE A 90 -7.36 -8.02 -3.12
N SER A 91 -6.86 -7.47 -2.01
CA SER A 91 -5.42 -7.28 -1.77
C SER A 91 -5.00 -7.69 -0.35
N SER A 92 -3.75 -8.11 -0.22
CA SER A 92 -3.02 -8.27 1.06
C SER A 92 -2.13 -7.08 1.40
N PHE A 93 -1.94 -6.19 0.43
CA PHE A 93 -1.10 -5.01 0.52
C PHE A 93 -1.97 -3.75 0.49
N CYS A 94 -1.49 -2.70 1.12
CA CYS A 94 -2.05 -1.36 1.03
C CYS A 94 -1.01 -0.38 0.50
N TYR A 95 -1.48 0.84 0.27
CA TYR A 95 -0.70 1.93 -0.29
C TYR A 95 -0.65 3.09 0.71
N ASN A 96 0.48 3.78 0.80
CA ASN A 96 0.66 4.87 1.75
C ASN A 96 -0.30 6.02 1.42
N GLY A 97 -1.18 6.34 2.37
CA GLY A 97 -2.12 7.45 2.23
C GLY A 97 -1.44 8.82 2.07
N ALA A 98 -0.14 8.94 2.38
CA ALA A 98 0.64 10.15 2.18
C ALA A 98 0.62 10.62 0.72
N VAL A 99 0.46 9.70 -0.25
CA VAL A 99 0.34 10.02 -1.67
C VAL A 99 -0.90 10.86 -1.96
N ASN A 100 -1.95 10.72 -1.15
CA ASN A 100 -3.14 11.57 -1.19
C ASN A 100 -3.18 12.56 -0.01
N ASN A 101 -2.04 12.88 0.59
CA ASN A 101 -1.94 13.81 1.72
C ASN A 101 -2.83 13.38 2.91
N TYR A 102 -3.06 12.07 3.08
CA TYR A 102 -4.04 11.49 4.01
C TYR A 102 -5.44 12.11 3.91
N GLY A 103 -5.85 12.46 2.69
CA GLY A 103 -7.15 13.05 2.41
C GLY A 103 -7.33 14.49 2.88
N VAL A 104 -6.27 15.16 3.34
CA VAL A 104 -6.32 16.60 3.64
C VAL A 104 -6.57 17.35 2.32
N PRO A 105 -7.65 18.16 2.22
CA PRO A 105 -7.96 18.93 1.03
C PRO A 105 -6.80 19.82 0.60
N GLY A 106 -6.61 19.98 -0.72
CA GLY A 106 -5.64 20.94 -1.23
C GLY A 106 -6.01 22.39 -0.88
N PRO A 107 -5.09 23.36 -1.07
CA PRO A 107 -5.29 24.78 -0.73
C PRO A 107 -6.54 25.41 -1.38
N THR A 108 -7.00 24.84 -2.50
CA THR A 108 -8.16 25.30 -3.28
C THR A 108 -9.45 24.53 -2.97
N GLY A 109 -9.47 23.69 -1.93
CA GLY A 109 -10.70 22.99 -1.48
C GLY A 109 -11.25 21.95 -2.47
N GLY A 110 -10.43 21.50 -3.44
CA GLY A 110 -10.80 20.43 -4.37
C GLY A 110 -10.84 19.03 -3.73
N PRO A 111 -11.49 18.04 -4.39
CA PRO A 111 -11.66 16.69 -3.86
C PRO A 111 -10.30 16.01 -3.68
N TYR A 112 -9.87 15.89 -2.41
CA TYR A 112 -8.57 15.39 -1.97
C TYR A 112 -7.37 16.12 -2.62
N ALA A 113 -6.19 16.10 -1.99
CA ALA A 113 -5.01 16.65 -2.66
C ALA A 113 -4.77 15.87 -3.98
N ALA A 114 -4.29 16.58 -5.02
CA ALA A 114 -3.67 15.92 -6.16
C ALA A 114 -2.65 14.88 -5.64
N THR A 115 -2.51 13.75 -6.33
CA THR A 115 -1.54 12.75 -5.92
C THR A 115 -0.14 13.36 -5.90
N MET A 116 0.72 12.86 -5.02
CA MET A 116 2.12 13.28 -4.97
C MET A 116 2.84 12.84 -6.26
N MET A 117 3.72 13.70 -6.76
CA MET A 117 4.73 13.24 -7.72
C MET A 117 5.72 12.32 -7.01
N GLU A 118 6.29 11.34 -7.71
CA GLU A 118 7.30 10.45 -7.14
C GLU A 118 8.50 11.24 -6.60
N THR A 119 8.89 12.29 -7.33
CA THR A 119 9.99 13.20 -6.99
C THR A 119 9.70 14.11 -5.78
N ASP A 120 8.44 14.21 -5.35
CA ASP A 120 8.06 14.95 -4.14
C ASP A 120 8.14 14.08 -2.87
N MET A 121 8.32 12.77 -3.01
CA MET A 121 8.48 11.85 -1.89
C MET A 121 9.95 11.48 -1.68
N ASP A 122 10.28 11.18 -0.42
CA ASP A 122 11.60 10.61 -0.13
C ASP A 122 11.72 9.24 -0.83
N PRO A 123 12.78 9.00 -1.63
CA PRO A 123 12.96 7.72 -2.32
C PRO A 123 12.97 6.51 -1.37
N MET A 124 13.35 6.70 -0.10
CA MET A 124 13.39 5.65 0.93
C MET A 124 12.09 5.53 1.72
N ALA A 125 11.14 6.45 1.56
CA ALA A 125 9.85 6.32 2.20
C ALA A 125 9.09 5.08 1.71
N TYR A 126 8.45 4.36 2.62
CA TYR A 126 7.62 3.21 2.31
C TYR A 126 6.32 3.66 1.65
N LEU A 127 6.20 3.31 0.38
CA LEU A 127 5.05 3.54 -0.48
C LEU A 127 3.95 2.50 -0.30
N MET A 128 4.32 1.25 -0.04
CA MET A 128 3.38 0.14 0.13
C MET A 128 3.84 -0.80 1.23
N TRP A 129 2.91 -1.53 1.84
CA TRP A 129 3.24 -2.58 2.81
C TRP A 129 2.19 -3.68 2.89
N GLU A 130 2.57 -4.80 3.48
CA GLU A 130 1.63 -5.85 3.90
C GLU A 130 0.74 -5.35 5.03
N GLN A 131 -0.55 -5.27 4.75
CA GLN A 131 -1.55 -4.69 5.64
C GLN A 131 -1.82 -5.59 6.86
N ASP A 132 -2.04 -4.97 8.02
CA ASP A 132 -2.31 -5.68 9.27
C ASP A 132 -3.68 -6.39 9.22
N PRO A 133 -3.72 -7.74 9.19
CA PRO A 133 -4.98 -8.46 9.20
C PRO A 133 -5.72 -8.44 10.54
N GLY A 134 -5.11 -7.94 11.62
CA GLY A 134 -5.64 -7.97 12.97
C GLY A 134 -6.91 -7.13 13.15
N ASN A 135 -7.14 -6.15 12.27
CA ASN A 135 -8.37 -5.39 12.21
C ASN A 135 -8.89 -5.34 10.78
N ALA A 136 -10.07 -5.90 10.55
CA ALA A 136 -10.69 -5.92 9.21
C ALA A 136 -10.99 -4.50 8.70
N PHE A 137 -11.22 -3.53 9.59
CA PHE A 137 -11.44 -2.13 9.22
C PHE A 137 -10.28 -1.52 8.43
N PHE A 138 -9.04 -1.96 8.64
CA PHE A 138 -7.91 -1.42 7.89
C PHE A 138 -8.03 -1.65 6.38
N PHE A 139 -8.84 -2.63 5.95
CA PHE A 139 -9.15 -2.95 4.55
C PHE A 139 -10.42 -2.22 4.05
N ASN A 140 -10.83 -1.13 4.70
CA ASN A 140 -11.96 -0.31 4.28
C ASN A 140 -11.72 0.41 2.95
N ASP A 141 -10.47 0.64 2.59
CA ASP A 141 -10.04 1.13 1.28
C ASP A 141 -8.60 0.67 0.97
N GLY A 142 -8.09 0.99 -0.21
CA GLY A 142 -6.75 0.53 -0.65
C GLY A 142 -5.59 1.27 0.01
N GLY A 143 -5.84 2.28 0.83
CA GLY A 143 -4.84 3.14 1.44
C GLY A 143 -4.78 2.95 2.95
N ASN A 144 -3.63 3.24 3.55
CA ASN A 144 -3.55 3.26 5.01
C ASN A 144 -2.68 4.40 5.56
N PHE A 145 -2.95 4.74 6.81
CA PHE A 145 -1.98 5.34 7.71
C PHE A 145 -0.98 4.31 8.22
N PRO A 146 0.26 4.71 8.50
CA PRO A 146 1.21 3.86 9.22
C PRO A 146 0.71 3.31 10.56
N THR A 147 -0.17 4.07 11.24
CA THR A 147 -0.79 3.67 12.52
C THR A 147 -1.82 2.54 12.39
N GLU A 148 -2.25 2.21 11.17
CA GLU A 148 -3.07 1.01 10.91
C GLU A 148 -2.20 -0.26 10.83
N GLY A 149 -0.89 -0.10 10.98
CA GLY A 149 0.01 -1.21 11.23
C GLY A 149 0.36 -2.03 10.00
N ILE A 150 1.09 -3.12 10.28
CA ILE A 150 1.56 -4.07 9.27
C ILE A 150 1.25 -5.51 9.68
N GLY A 151 1.14 -6.37 8.68
CA GLY A 151 0.93 -7.79 8.90
C GLY A 151 2.13 -8.49 9.54
N THR A 152 1.85 -9.57 10.26
CA THR A 152 2.86 -10.51 10.80
C THR A 152 2.73 -11.90 10.16
N LYS A 153 2.07 -11.99 9.00
CA LYS A 153 1.70 -13.25 8.34
C LYS A 153 2.91 -14.12 7.98
N HIS A 154 4.09 -13.52 7.86
CA HIS A 154 5.34 -14.19 7.55
C HIS A 154 6.30 -14.31 8.76
N GLY A 155 5.81 -14.10 9.98
CA GLY A 155 6.58 -14.22 11.22
C GLY A 155 6.48 -12.97 12.08
N ILE A 156 7.59 -12.26 12.25
CA ILE A 156 7.68 -11.10 13.18
C ILE A 156 7.52 -9.74 12.49
N GLY A 157 7.09 -9.72 11.23
CA GLY A 157 7.09 -8.52 10.40
C GLY A 157 6.45 -8.73 9.05
N ALA A 158 6.61 -7.72 8.19
CA ALA A 158 5.90 -7.57 6.93
C ALA A 158 6.81 -7.08 5.80
N LEU A 159 6.38 -7.30 4.57
CA LEU A 159 6.98 -6.66 3.40
C LEU A 159 6.62 -5.18 3.37
N VAL A 160 7.62 -4.37 3.06
CA VAL A 160 7.49 -2.94 2.76
C VAL A 160 8.17 -2.65 1.44
N GLY A 161 7.63 -1.69 0.71
CA GLY A 161 8.10 -1.26 -0.59
C GLY A 161 8.32 0.23 -0.58
N ALA A 162 9.54 0.67 -0.88
CA ALA A 162 9.83 2.09 -0.91
C ALA A 162 9.50 2.72 -2.26
N VAL A 163 9.42 4.05 -2.26
CA VAL A 163 9.22 4.87 -3.46
C VAL A 163 10.25 4.49 -4.54
N ALA A 164 11.53 4.33 -4.22
CA ALA A 164 12.58 3.92 -5.16
C ALA A 164 12.45 2.47 -5.70
N GLY A 165 11.38 1.73 -5.38
CA GLY A 165 11.08 0.40 -5.92
C GLY A 165 11.78 -0.76 -5.21
N HIS A 166 12.52 -0.50 -4.13
CA HIS A 166 13.09 -1.58 -3.32
C HIS A 166 12.04 -2.18 -2.39
N ALA A 167 12.05 -3.51 -2.26
CA ALA A 167 11.18 -4.26 -1.35
C ALA A 167 12.03 -4.98 -0.30
N THR A 168 11.70 -4.77 0.98
CA THR A 168 12.41 -5.36 2.11
C THR A 168 11.44 -5.84 3.19
N TRP A 169 11.97 -6.60 4.16
CA TRP A 169 11.25 -6.99 5.35
C TRP A 169 11.55 -6.02 6.49
N ILE A 170 10.52 -5.56 7.17
CA ILE A 170 10.64 -4.82 8.43
C ILE A 170 10.01 -5.62 9.56
N LYS A 171 10.64 -5.61 10.75
CA LYS A 171 10.02 -6.20 11.94
C LYS A 171 8.90 -5.28 12.43
N LYS A 172 7.85 -5.86 12.99
CA LYS A 172 6.75 -5.07 13.56
C LYS A 172 7.23 -4.11 14.65
N THR A 173 8.19 -4.51 15.48
CA THR A 173 8.77 -3.64 16.52
C THR A 173 9.46 -2.41 15.94
N ASP A 174 10.13 -2.57 14.80
CA ASP A 174 10.88 -1.49 14.16
C ASP A 174 9.90 -0.54 13.46
N TRP A 175 8.86 -1.09 12.82
CA TRP A 175 7.74 -0.31 12.29
C TRP A 175 7.05 0.50 13.38
N ASP A 176 6.68 -0.14 14.49
CA ASP A 176 5.99 0.53 15.60
C ASP A 176 6.86 1.67 16.18
N ALA A 177 8.19 1.50 16.22
CA ALA A 177 9.12 2.56 16.62
C ALA A 177 9.13 3.74 15.63
N LEU A 178 9.18 3.47 14.32
CA LEU A 178 9.08 4.51 13.28
C LEU A 178 7.74 5.24 13.32
N VAL A 179 6.64 4.52 13.56
CA VAL A 179 5.30 5.11 13.72
C VAL A 179 5.24 6.03 14.94
N ALA A 180 5.90 5.67 16.03
CA ALA A 180 5.92 6.46 17.27
C ALA A 180 6.86 7.67 17.21
N ASP A 181 7.89 7.63 16.36
CA ASP A 181 8.84 8.75 16.21
C ASP A 181 8.10 10.02 15.71
N PRO A 182 8.20 11.15 16.43
CA PRO A 182 7.58 12.40 16.00
C PRO A 182 8.28 13.04 14.79
N ASN A 183 9.49 12.58 14.45
CA ASN A 183 10.27 13.10 13.34
C ASN A 183 9.89 12.44 12.01
N LYS A 184 10.29 13.09 10.91
CA LYS A 184 10.16 12.52 9.57
C LYS A 184 11.03 11.27 9.43
N ASN A 185 10.48 10.21 8.85
CA ASN A 185 11.15 8.93 8.63
C ASN A 185 10.49 8.16 7.47
N GLU A 186 10.83 6.88 7.30
CA GLU A 186 10.41 6.07 6.17
C GLU A 186 8.91 5.79 6.13
N VAL A 187 8.20 5.74 7.27
CA VAL A 187 6.74 5.48 7.26
C VAL A 187 5.93 6.75 7.01
N TRP A 188 6.47 7.91 7.39
CA TRP A 188 5.81 9.22 7.28
C TRP A 188 6.31 10.02 6.08
N ALA A 189 5.55 9.96 4.98
CA ALA A 189 6.03 10.35 3.65
C ALA A 189 5.38 11.62 3.05
N ARG A 190 4.60 12.40 3.82
CA ARG A 190 4.04 13.67 3.33
C ARG A 190 5.12 14.75 3.15
N LYS A 191 4.81 15.76 2.32
CA LYS A 191 5.62 16.98 2.16
C LYS A 191 5.43 17.97 3.32
N THR A 192 5.54 17.47 4.54
CA THR A 192 5.49 18.23 5.80
C THR A 192 6.80 18.07 6.56
N ALA A 193 7.05 18.92 7.57
CA ALA A 193 8.30 18.89 8.33
C ALA A 193 8.55 17.53 9.03
N ASN A 194 7.48 16.83 9.43
CA ASN A 194 7.53 15.53 10.09
C ASN A 194 6.95 14.38 9.24
N GLY A 195 6.58 14.63 7.99
CA GLY A 195 6.01 13.62 7.09
C GLY A 195 4.60 13.15 7.42
N ARG A 196 3.97 13.72 8.45
CA ARG A 196 2.62 13.41 8.92
C ARG A 196 1.56 14.30 8.30
#